data_AF-A0A3R0X717-F1
#
_entry.id   AF-A0A3R0X717-F1
#
_cell.length_a   1.000
_cell.length_b   1.000
_cell.length_c   1.000
_cell.angle_alpha   90.00
_cell.angle_beta   90.00
_cell.angle_gamma   90.00
#
_symmetry.space_group_name_H-M   'P 1'
#
loop_
_entity.id
_entity.type
_entity.pdbx_description
1 polymer ?
#
loop_
_entity_poly.entity_id
_entity_poly.type
_entity_poly.pdbx_seq_one_letter_code
_entity_poly.pdbx_strand_id
1 'polypeptide(L)'
;MNSDIKTLSISGALPGWWARFKDDDGTEWYSPIAAWALCEVAPCNTGCAYQEILPVLPGEAGMEPHYSDCGACECLYLPDKKFVHCGESWVFAWYPVNDGSNSGTLE
;
A
#
# COMPACT_ATOMS: atom_id res chain seq x y z
N MET A 1 -1.84 -8.58 21.01
CA MET A 1 -0.59 -7.88 21.37
C MET A 1 0.00 -7.45 20.06
N ASN A 2 0.11 -6.14 19.82
CA ASN A 2 0.61 -5.62 18.56
C ASN A 2 2.11 -5.37 18.70
N SER A 3 2.85 -5.55 17.61
CA SER A 3 4.24 -5.15 17.52
C SER A 3 4.34 -3.63 17.68
N ASP A 4 5.34 -3.16 18.42
CA ASP A 4 5.60 -1.72 18.55
C ASP A 4 6.41 -1.26 17.34
N ILE A 5 5.91 -0.26 16.62
CA ILE A 5 6.55 0.31 15.44
C ILE A 5 6.92 1.75 15.74
N LYS A 6 8.21 2.06 15.64
CA LYS A 6 8.74 3.42 15.80
C LYS A 6 9.37 3.90 14.51
N THR A 7 8.82 4.96 13.92
CA THR A 7 9.41 5.60 12.74
C THR A 7 10.69 6.34 13.10
N LEU A 8 11.78 6.03 12.40
CA LEU A 8 13.08 6.68 12.54
C LEU A 8 13.27 7.78 11.51
N SER A 9 12.87 7.54 10.26
CA SER A 9 12.92 8.53 9.18
C SER A 9 11.88 8.22 8.10
N ILE A 10 11.55 9.24 7.29
CA ILE A 10 10.62 9.13 6.17
C ILE A 10 11.29 9.74 4.92
N SER A 11 11.22 9.02 3.81
CA SER A 11 11.63 9.49 2.48
C SER A 11 10.46 9.43 1.53
N GLY A 12 10.20 10.50 0.77
CA GLY A 12 9.13 10.51 -0.23
C GLY A 12 9.31 9.41 -1.28
N ALA A 13 8.22 8.76 -1.68
CA ALA A 13 8.23 7.81 -2.77
C ALA A 13 8.13 8.56 -4.11
N LEU A 14 8.74 8.00 -5.16
CA LEU A 14 8.47 8.47 -6.50
C LEU A 14 7.00 8.17 -6.87
N PRO A 15 6.32 9.05 -7.62
CA PRO A 15 5.01 8.74 -8.16
C PRO A 15 5.05 7.43 -8.96
N GLY A 16 4.01 6.59 -8.81
CA GLY A 16 3.92 5.29 -9.47
C GLY A 16 4.22 4.08 -8.59
N TRP A 17 4.55 4.27 -7.31
CA TRP A 17 4.62 3.17 -6.35
C TRP A 17 3.24 2.85 -5.76
N TRP A 18 2.89 1.57 -5.74
CA TRP A 18 1.60 1.05 -5.26
C TRP A 18 1.82 -0.18 -4.37
N ALA A 19 1.06 -0.27 -3.28
CA ALA A 19 0.92 -1.50 -2.51
C ALA A 19 -0.26 -2.29 -3.07
N ARG A 20 -0.02 -3.54 -3.45
CA ARG A 20 -1.03 -4.48 -3.91
C ARG A 20 -1.42 -5.41 -2.77
N PHE A 21 -2.71 -5.50 -2.53
CA PHE A 21 -3.32 -6.40 -1.55
C PHE A 21 -4.16 -7.44 -2.29
N LYS A 22 -4.31 -8.59 -1.66
CA LYS A 22 -5.14 -9.68 -2.15
C LYS A 22 -5.95 -10.24 -1.01
N ASP A 23 -7.25 -10.13 -1.11
CA ASP A 23 -8.19 -10.67 -0.15
C ASP A 23 -8.36 -12.19 -0.35
N ASP A 24 -8.91 -12.88 0.65
CA ASP A 24 -9.09 -14.34 0.65
C ASP A 24 -9.98 -14.84 -0.49
N ASP A 25 -10.90 -14.00 -0.99
CA ASP A 25 -11.78 -14.28 -2.12
C ASP A 25 -11.08 -14.12 -3.48
N GLY A 26 -9.82 -13.68 -3.48
CA GLY A 26 -9.02 -13.44 -4.67
C GLY A 26 -9.16 -12.03 -5.25
N THR A 27 -9.97 -11.16 -4.65
CA THR A 27 -10.08 -9.75 -5.04
C THR A 27 -8.76 -9.05 -4.80
N GLU A 28 -8.27 -8.34 -5.82
CA GLU A 28 -7.07 -7.51 -5.72
C GLU A 28 -7.46 -6.04 -5.63
N TRP A 29 -6.83 -5.32 -4.72
CA TRP A 29 -6.97 -3.88 -4.58
C TRP A 29 -5.61 -3.24 -4.28
N TYR A 30 -5.52 -1.94 -4.53
CA TYR A 30 -4.27 -1.21 -4.47
C TYR A 30 -4.39 0.01 -3.57
N SER A 31 -3.26 0.42 -3.00
CA SER A 31 -3.14 1.67 -2.25
C SER A 31 -1.87 2.41 -2.69
N PRO A 32 -1.93 3.74 -2.92
CA PRO A 32 -0.75 4.49 -3.34
C PRO A 32 0.28 4.56 -2.21
N ILE A 33 1.55 4.33 -2.54
CA ILE A 33 2.65 4.48 -1.59
C ILE A 33 3.14 5.92 -1.67
N ALA A 34 2.91 6.71 -0.62
CA ALA A 34 3.33 8.12 -0.59
C ALA A 34 4.79 8.29 -0.16
N ALA A 35 5.27 7.40 0.69
CA ALA A 35 6.62 7.47 1.25
C ALA A 35 7.12 6.09 1.68
N TRP A 36 8.40 6.04 2.02
CA TRP A 36 9.08 4.93 2.66
C TRP A 36 9.51 5.35 4.06
N ALA A 37 9.10 4.59 5.07
CA ALA A 37 9.47 4.84 6.45
C ALA A 37 10.50 3.81 6.90
N LEU A 38 11.69 4.27 7.32
CA LEU A 38 12.60 3.42 8.08
C LEU A 38 12.06 3.34 9.50
N CYS A 39 11.69 2.13 9.93
CA CYS A 39 11.09 1.87 11.23
C CYS A 39 11.97 0.93 12.04
N GLU A 40 11.97 1.13 13.35
CA GLU A 40 12.37 0.12 14.32
C GLU A 40 11.11 -0.66 14.71
N VAL A 41 11.14 -1.97 14.49
CA VAL A 41 10.06 -2.90 14.79
C VAL A 41 10.50 -3.75 15.97
N ALA A 42 9.70 -3.76 17.02
CA ALA A 42 9.86 -4.65 18.16
C ALA A 42 8.68 -5.65 18.17
N PRO A 43 8.86 -6.86 17.59
CA PRO A 43 7.83 -7.88 17.63
C PRO A 43 7.53 -8.29 19.07
N CYS A 44 6.27 -8.60 19.36
CA CYS A 44 5.90 -9.05 20.68
C CYS A 44 6.67 -10.32 21.06
N ASN A 45 7.15 -10.39 22.31
CA ASN A 45 7.73 -11.59 22.93
C ASN A 45 9.05 -12.12 22.32
N THR A 46 9.73 -11.35 21.46
CA THR A 46 11.05 -11.76 20.92
C THR A 46 12.23 -11.15 21.67
N GLY A 47 12.03 -9.98 22.32
CA GLY A 47 13.09 -9.24 23.01
C GLY A 47 14.12 -8.60 22.07
N CYS A 48 13.93 -8.70 20.76
CA CYS A 48 14.84 -8.21 19.73
C CYS A 48 14.09 -7.22 18.83
N ALA A 49 14.61 -6.00 18.72
CA ALA A 49 14.17 -5.04 17.71
C ALA A 49 15.02 -5.19 16.44
N TYR A 50 14.41 -4.95 15.29
CA TYR A 50 15.11 -4.85 14.01
C TYR A 50 14.62 -3.64 13.23
N GLN A 51 15.37 -3.26 12.20
CA GLN A 51 14.99 -2.18 11.31
C GLN A 51 14.37 -2.72 10.03
N GLU A 52 13.30 -2.06 9.59
CA GLU A 52 12.58 -2.40 8.38
C GLU A 52 12.17 -1.13 7.63
N ILE A 53 12.18 -1.17 6.30
CA ILE A 53 11.62 -0.11 5.47
C ILE A 53 10.19 -0.50 5.12
N LEU A 54 9.23 0.30 5.56
CA LEU A 54 7.81 0.05 5.36
C LEU A 54 7.22 1.06 4.36
N PRO A 55 6.28 0.64 3.49
CA PRO A 55 5.52 1.57 2.68
C PRO A 55 4.60 2.40 3.58
N VAL A 56 4.52 3.71 3.34
CA VAL A 56 3.57 4.60 4.01
C VAL A 56 2.32 4.71 3.16
N LEU A 57 1.20 4.23 3.70
CA LEU A 57 -0.08 4.11 3.00
C LEU A 57 -1.14 5.03 3.63
N PRO A 58 -2.15 5.47 2.86
CA PRO A 58 -3.34 6.08 3.41
C PRO A 58 -4.15 5.09 4.26
N GLY A 59 -4.66 5.59 5.38
CA GLY A 59 -5.53 4.89 6.31
C GLY A 59 -6.40 5.88 7.10
N GLU A 60 -7.17 5.36 8.05
CA GLU A 60 -8.19 6.16 8.79
C GLU A 60 -7.59 7.34 9.57
N ALA A 61 -6.40 7.16 10.13
CA ALA A 61 -5.69 8.17 10.90
C ALA A 61 -4.76 9.06 10.06
N GLY A 62 -4.75 8.92 8.72
CA GLY A 62 -3.90 9.65 7.81
C GLY A 62 -2.93 8.73 7.07
N MET A 63 -1.65 9.10 7.03
CA MET A 63 -0.63 8.33 6.31
C MET A 63 0.26 7.61 7.33
N GLU A 64 0.29 6.28 7.28
CA GLU A 64 0.96 5.46 8.30
C GLU A 64 1.85 4.38 7.66
N PRO A 65 2.99 4.02 8.30
CA PRO A 65 3.77 2.86 7.88
C PRO A 65 2.94 1.58 7.97
N HIS A 66 2.81 0.88 6.85
CA HIS A 66 2.06 -0.37 6.78
C HIS A 66 2.98 -1.54 7.11
N TYR A 67 2.69 -2.21 8.23
CA TYR A 67 3.44 -3.36 8.70
C TYR A 67 2.76 -4.67 8.29
N SER A 68 3.55 -5.68 7.99
CA SER A 68 3.09 -6.92 7.36
C SER A 68 2.09 -7.73 8.23
N ASP A 69 2.16 -7.61 9.55
CA ASP A 69 1.17 -8.22 10.47
C ASP A 69 -0.24 -7.60 10.32
N CYS A 70 -0.36 -6.43 9.68
CA CYS A 70 -1.64 -5.81 9.32
C CYS A 70 -2.19 -6.28 7.96
N GLY A 71 -1.54 -7.29 7.36
CA GLY A 71 -1.86 -7.82 6.03
C GLY A 71 -0.67 -7.66 5.10
N ALA A 72 -0.23 -8.76 4.48
CA ALA A 72 0.87 -8.70 3.52
C ALA A 72 0.45 -7.92 2.27
N CYS A 73 1.32 -7.00 1.83
CA CYS A 73 1.18 -6.30 0.57
C CYS A 73 2.44 -6.45 -0.28
N GLU A 74 2.28 -6.46 -1.60
CA GLU A 74 3.40 -6.39 -2.54
C GLU A 74 3.59 -4.95 -3.00
N CYS A 75 4.81 -4.42 -2.87
CA CYS A 75 5.15 -3.09 -3.36
C CYS A 75 5.55 -3.16 -4.84
N LEU A 76 4.80 -2.49 -5.70
CA LEU A 76 4.97 -2.52 -7.15
C LEU A 76 5.26 -1.11 -7.68
N TYR A 77 6.23 -1.01 -8.59
CA TYR A 77 6.47 0.21 -9.35
C TYR A 77 5.72 0.15 -10.69
N LEU A 78 4.61 0.87 -10.77
CA LEU A 78 3.66 0.89 -11.88
C LEU A 78 3.43 2.35 -12.35
N PRO A 79 4.45 3.03 -12.88
CA PRO A 79 4.37 4.46 -13.21
C PRO A 79 3.35 4.79 -14.31
N ASP A 80 3.13 3.86 -15.25
CA ASP A 80 2.24 4.06 -16.39
C ASP A 80 0.81 3.55 -16.12
N LYS A 81 0.60 2.80 -15.03
CA LYS A 81 -0.71 2.22 -14.74
C LYS A 81 -1.62 3.27 -14.11
N LYS A 82 -2.83 3.36 -14.64
CA LYS A 82 -3.88 4.24 -14.12
C LYS A 82 -4.76 3.47 -13.15
N PHE A 83 -5.14 4.15 -12.07
CA PHE A 83 -6.00 3.62 -11.04
C PHE A 83 -7.15 4.58 -10.77
N VAL A 84 -8.29 4.05 -10.33
CA VAL A 84 -9.46 4.82 -9.91
C VAL A 84 -9.79 4.44 -8.47
N HIS A 85 -10.06 5.45 -7.66
CA HIS A 85 -10.50 5.27 -6.28
C HIS A 85 -11.87 4.58 -6.25
N CYS A 86 -12.09 3.67 -5.32
CA CYS A 86 -13.37 2.94 -5.16
C CYS A 86 -14.60 3.85 -5.02
N GLY A 87 -14.41 5.09 -4.56
CA GLY A 87 -15.44 6.13 -4.45
C GLY A 87 -16.23 6.08 -3.15
N GLU A 88 -16.01 5.07 -2.32
CA GLU A 88 -16.63 4.95 -1.00
C GLU A 88 -15.89 5.77 0.06
N SER A 89 -16.62 6.32 1.02
CA SER A 89 -16.02 7.06 2.13
C SER A 89 -15.32 6.09 3.08
N TRP A 90 -14.14 6.47 3.59
CA TRP A 90 -13.32 5.65 4.51
C TRP A 90 -12.77 4.35 3.92
N VAL A 91 -12.85 4.18 2.60
CA VAL A 91 -12.22 3.07 1.89
C VAL A 91 -11.01 3.61 1.15
N PHE A 92 -9.83 3.04 1.38
CA PHE A 92 -8.56 3.50 0.81
C PHE A 92 -8.11 2.64 -0.39
N ALA A 93 -9.08 1.98 -1.03
CA ALA A 93 -8.86 1.04 -2.12
C ALA A 93 -8.93 1.72 -3.49
N TRP A 94 -7.98 1.34 -4.34
CA TRP A 94 -7.87 1.73 -5.74
C TRP A 94 -7.88 0.50 -6.63
N TYR A 95 -8.52 0.62 -7.78
CA TYR A 95 -8.59 -0.44 -8.78
C TYR A 95 -7.93 -0.01 -10.08
N PRO A 96 -7.19 -0.91 -10.75
CA PRO A 96 -6.60 -0.58 -12.03
C PRO A 96 -7.70 -0.30 -13.05
N VAL A 97 -7.51 0.75 -13.84
CA VAL A 97 -8.36 0.95 -15.02
C VAL A 97 -8.07 -0.21 -15.97
N ASN A 98 -9.12 -0.96 -16.34
CA ASN A 98 -9.01 -1.93 -17.41
C ASN A 98 -8.70 -1.16 -18.69
N ASP A 99 -7.58 -1.48 -19.34
CA ASP A 99 -7.20 -0.93 -20.65
C ASP A 99 -8.04 -1.59 -21.77
N GLY A 100 -9.36 -1.65 -21.55
CA GLY A 100 -10.34 -2.30 -22.41
C GLY A 100 -10.74 -1.45 -23.60
N SER A 101 -10.11 -1.75 -24.74
CA SER A 101 -10.66 -1.67 -26.11
C SER A 101 -11.19 -0.32 -26.60
N ASN A 102 -10.29 0.54 -27.07
CA ASN A 102 -10.60 1.45 -28.17
C ASN A 102 -10.52 0.66 -29.50
N SER A 103 -11.44 -0.27 -29.70
CA SER A 103 -11.79 -0.80 -31.03
C SER A 103 -13.28 -0.54 -31.23
N GLY A 104 -13.65 0.74 -31.14
CA GLY A 104 -14.94 1.20 -31.63
C GLY A 104 -14.96 0.99 -33.14
N THR A 105 -15.82 0.07 -33.55
CA THR A 105 -16.25 -0.19 -34.92
C THR A 105 -16.52 1.12 -35.65
N LEU A 106 -15.94 1.28 -36.84
CA LEU A 106 -16.43 2.24 -37.84
C LEU A 106 -17.81 1.74 -38.29
N GLU A 107 -18.88 2.44 -37.90
CA GLU A 107 -20.12 2.48 -38.69
C GLU A 107 -20.08 3.67 -39.65
#